data_AF-A0A519RMS7-F1
#
_entry.id   AF-A0A519RMS7-F1
#
_cell.length_a   1.000
_cell.length_b   1.000
_cell.length_c   1.000
_cell.angle_alpha   90.00
_cell.angle_beta   90.00
_cell.angle_gamma   90.00
#
_symmetry.space_group_name_H-M   'P 1'
#
loop_
_entity.id
_entity.type
_entity.pdbx_description
1 polymer ?
#
loop_
_entity_poly.entity_id
_entity_poly.type
_entity_poly.pdbx_seq_one_letter_code
_entity_poly.pdbx_strand_id
1 'polypeptide(L)'
;MTKTATLFFISSLLVLTSCKDAKSANKIYYQAINGKDTARLSVIYYEDRFFGQYERIYGKSGKDSGNVRGQLVGDTLKGEFKYLSFGGSKSIRPIVFLRKDNRLLLGKGLIATYMEIPFYVKEVPIDYNTGFVFEEINKQ
;
A
#
# COMPACT_ATOMS: atom_id res chain seq x y z
N MET A 1 59.80 22.99 -34.42
CA MET A 1 59.15 21.78 -34.99
C MET A 1 58.18 21.27 -33.95
N THR A 2 56.90 21.68 -34.00
CA THR A 2 55.77 20.94 -34.62
C THR A 2 55.59 19.59 -33.91
N LYS A 3 54.52 19.34 -33.16
CA LYS A 3 53.15 19.21 -33.65
C LYS A 3 52.14 19.08 -32.48
N THR A 4 51.01 19.80 -32.60
CA THR A 4 49.60 19.40 -32.37
C THR A 4 49.23 18.50 -31.18
N ALA A 5 48.05 18.56 -30.57
CA ALA A 5 46.89 19.43 -30.59
C ALA A 5 45.89 18.73 -29.65
N THR A 6 45.16 19.51 -28.86
CA THR A 6 43.78 19.26 -28.42
C THR A 6 43.43 17.88 -27.82
N LEU A 7 43.11 17.83 -26.52
CA LEU A 7 42.01 16.99 -26.04
C LEU A 7 41.43 17.48 -24.70
N PHE A 8 40.95 18.73 -24.69
CA PHE A 8 39.78 19.08 -23.88
C PHE A 8 38.55 18.52 -24.61
N PHE A 9 38.09 17.30 -24.30
CA PHE A 9 36.72 16.85 -24.65
C PHE A 9 36.33 15.51 -23.99
N ILE A 10 36.09 15.51 -22.68
CA ILE A 10 35.14 14.59 -22.05
C ILE A 10 34.41 15.42 -20.97
N SER A 11 33.83 16.57 -21.31
CA SER A 11 32.45 16.67 -21.81
C SER A 11 31.56 15.51 -21.39
N SER A 12 30.94 15.68 -20.22
CA SER A 12 29.49 15.54 -20.07
C SER A 12 28.86 14.33 -20.78
N LEU A 13 29.02 13.15 -20.20
CA LEU A 13 28.00 12.11 -20.34
C LEU A 13 27.13 12.08 -19.08
N LEU A 14 26.44 13.21 -18.85
CA LEU A 14 25.12 13.22 -18.24
C LEU A 14 24.21 12.37 -19.13
N VAL A 15 24.04 11.11 -18.79
CA VAL A 15 22.74 10.48 -19.02
C VAL A 15 22.09 10.36 -17.66
N LEU A 16 21.45 11.47 -17.28
CA LEU A 16 20.34 11.44 -16.35
C LEU A 16 19.40 10.35 -16.87
N THR A 17 19.40 9.20 -16.22
CA THR A 17 18.34 8.22 -16.39
C THR A 17 17.08 8.89 -15.88
N SER A 18 16.42 9.62 -16.79
CA SER A 18 15.08 10.13 -16.61
C SER A 18 14.22 8.92 -16.26
N CYS A 19 13.89 8.81 -14.97
CA CYS A 19 12.90 7.87 -14.50
C CYS A 19 11.64 8.21 -15.28
N LYS A 20 11.25 7.34 -16.22
CA LYS A 20 10.00 7.50 -16.95
C LYS A 20 8.91 7.65 -15.88
N ASP A 21 8.26 8.81 -15.83
CA ASP A 21 7.10 9.00 -14.97
C ASP A 21 6.16 7.84 -15.23
N ALA A 22 6.00 6.99 -14.21
CA ALA A 22 5.10 5.86 -14.29
C ALA A 22 3.73 6.45 -14.64
N LYS A 23 3.26 6.18 -15.87
CA LYS A 23 1.91 6.48 -16.34
C LYS A 23 0.98 6.36 -15.16
N SER A 24 0.30 7.46 -14.82
CA SER A 24 -0.65 7.55 -13.70
C SER A 24 -1.57 6.34 -13.75
N ALA A 25 -1.21 5.29 -13.02
CA ALA A 25 -2.02 4.09 -12.95
C ALA A 25 -3.34 4.52 -12.31
N ASN A 26 -4.46 4.04 -12.84
CA ASN A 26 -5.79 4.41 -12.35
C ASN A 26 -5.89 4.02 -10.87
N LYS A 27 -5.65 5.01 -10.01
CA LYS A 27 -5.59 4.86 -8.57
C LYS A 27 -7.00 5.08 -8.04
N ILE A 28 -7.55 4.04 -7.43
CA ILE A 28 -8.87 4.07 -6.81
C ILE A 28 -8.70 4.46 -5.35
N TYR A 29 -9.60 5.30 -4.84
CA TYR A 29 -9.56 5.80 -3.48
C TYR A 29 -10.78 5.30 -2.71
N TYR A 30 -10.55 4.90 -1.47
CA TYR A 30 -11.60 4.45 -0.58
C TYR A 30 -11.47 5.10 0.79
N GLN A 31 -12.61 5.28 1.45
CA GLN A 31 -12.68 5.77 2.83
C GLN A 31 -13.65 4.92 3.64
N ALA A 32 -13.31 4.72 4.92
CA ALA A 32 -14.20 4.13 5.91
C ALA A 32 -14.21 5.00 7.17
N ILE A 33 -15.36 5.09 7.83
CA ILE A 33 -15.53 5.80 9.11
C ILE A 33 -16.14 4.82 10.10
N ASN A 34 -15.55 4.71 11.29
CA ASN A 34 -16.11 3.93 12.39
C ASN A 34 -15.96 4.70 13.70
N GLY A 35 -17.07 5.28 14.16
CA GLY A 35 -17.07 6.17 15.32
C GLY A 35 -16.17 7.38 15.08
N LYS A 36 -15.13 7.51 15.91
CA LYS A 36 -14.13 8.60 15.81
C LYS A 36 -12.97 8.27 14.88
N ASP A 37 -12.80 7.00 14.51
CA ASP A 37 -11.69 6.55 13.68
C ASP A 37 -12.06 6.67 12.19
N THR A 38 -11.08 7.02 11.38
CA THR A 38 -11.19 7.07 9.92
C THR A 38 -10.11 6.20 9.30
N ALA A 39 -10.44 5.50 8.23
CA ALA A 39 -9.47 4.75 7.46
C ALA A 39 -9.50 5.20 6.00
N ARG A 40 -8.33 5.41 5.41
CA ARG A 40 -8.16 5.80 4.01
C ARG A 40 -7.32 4.76 3.31
N LEU A 41 -7.78 4.34 2.15
CA LEU A 41 -7.09 3.35 1.33
C LEU A 41 -7.01 3.91 -0.10
N SER A 42 -5.86 3.75 -0.72
CA SER A 42 -5.72 4.00 -2.14
C SER A 42 -5.05 2.83 -2.80
N VAL A 43 -5.61 2.35 -3.92
CA VAL A 43 -5.21 1.10 -4.55
C VAL A 43 -4.99 1.30 -6.04
N ILE A 44 -3.89 0.76 -6.54
CA ILE A 44 -3.62 0.52 -7.94
C ILE A 44 -3.73 -0.99 -8.15
N TYR A 45 -4.62 -1.38 -9.05
CA TYR A 45 -4.83 -2.77 -9.43
C TYR A 45 -4.01 -3.12 -10.67
N TYR A 46 -3.39 -4.30 -10.63
CA TYR A 46 -2.80 -5.01 -11.77
C TYR A 46 -3.59 -6.31 -11.98
N GLU A 47 -3.15 -7.15 -12.91
CA GLU A 47 -3.83 -8.40 -13.26
C GLU A 47 -4.03 -9.34 -12.05
N ASP A 48 -2.97 -9.59 -11.29
CA ASP A 48 -2.94 -10.56 -10.18
C ASP A 48 -2.59 -9.92 -8.84
N ARG A 49 -2.32 -8.60 -8.83
CA ARG A 49 -1.69 -7.89 -7.72
C ARG A 49 -2.30 -6.53 -7.48
N PHE A 50 -2.12 -6.03 -6.27
CA PHE A 50 -2.46 -4.66 -5.92
C PHE A 50 -1.35 -4.00 -5.11
N PHE A 51 -1.26 -2.68 -5.24
CA PHE A 51 -0.34 -1.83 -4.49
C PHE A 51 -1.05 -0.56 -4.08
N GLY A 52 -0.69 0.02 -2.94
CA GLY A 52 -1.46 1.13 -2.40
C GLY A 52 -0.88 1.76 -1.16
N GLN A 53 -1.54 2.83 -0.70
CA GLN A 53 -1.32 3.41 0.62
C GLN A 53 -2.53 3.17 1.50
N TYR A 54 -2.28 2.82 2.76
CA TYR A 54 -3.30 2.67 3.78
C TYR A 54 -2.98 3.56 4.98
N GLU A 55 -4.00 4.23 5.48
CA GLU A 55 -3.94 5.05 6.69
C GLU A 55 -5.08 4.67 7.62
N ARG A 56 -4.76 4.48 8.90
CA ARG A 56 -5.74 4.38 9.99
C ARG A 56 -5.54 5.55 10.93
N ILE A 57 -6.55 6.41 11.02
CA ILE A 57 -6.53 7.67 11.76
C ILE A 57 -7.35 7.48 13.04
N TYR A 58 -6.71 7.69 14.19
CA TYR A 58 -7.25 7.53 15.53
C TYR A 58 -7.87 8.83 16.03
N GLY A 59 -9.00 9.24 15.46
CA GLY A 59 -9.64 10.53 15.73
C GLY A 59 -8.67 11.70 15.59
N LYS A 60 -8.41 12.41 16.69
CA LYS A 60 -7.47 13.56 16.74
C LYS A 60 -6.09 13.21 17.28
N SER A 61 -5.84 11.95 17.66
CA SER A 61 -4.61 11.55 18.34
C SER A 61 -3.44 11.37 17.37
N GLY A 62 -3.67 10.68 16.24
CA GLY A 62 -2.64 10.45 15.23
C GLY A 62 -3.05 9.35 14.26
N LYS A 63 -2.08 8.75 13.55
CA LYS A 63 -2.35 7.72 12.54
C LYS A 63 -1.27 6.66 12.44
N ASP A 64 -1.69 5.47 12.03
CA ASP A 64 -0.81 4.49 11.39
C ASP A 64 -0.87 4.74 9.87
N SER A 65 0.27 4.82 9.20
CA SER A 65 0.29 5.04 7.75
C SER A 65 1.43 4.32 7.06
N GLY A 66 1.16 3.78 5.88
CA GLY A 66 2.18 3.10 5.09
C GLY A 66 1.65 2.41 3.84
N ASN A 67 2.45 1.49 3.33
CA ASN A 67 2.22 0.86 2.04
C ASN A 67 1.46 -0.45 2.24
N VAL A 68 0.49 -0.70 1.39
CA VAL A 68 -0.17 -2.00 1.25
C VAL A 68 0.16 -2.61 -0.10
N ARG A 69 0.44 -3.91 -0.11
CA ARG A 69 0.68 -4.65 -1.34
C ARG A 69 0.30 -6.11 -1.16
N GLY A 70 -0.13 -6.74 -2.24
CA GLY A 70 -0.56 -8.13 -2.18
C GLY A 70 -1.07 -8.66 -3.50
N GLN A 71 -1.81 -9.76 -3.40
CA GLN A 71 -2.40 -10.50 -4.52
C GLN A 71 -3.92 -10.39 -4.52
N LEU A 72 -4.50 -10.55 -5.70
CA LEU A 72 -5.93 -10.72 -5.93
C LEU A 72 -6.23 -12.22 -5.97
N VAL A 73 -7.14 -12.68 -5.12
CA VAL A 73 -7.61 -14.07 -5.06
C VAL A 73 -9.13 -14.05 -5.13
N GLY A 74 -9.67 -14.16 -6.34
CA GLY A 74 -11.09 -13.90 -6.61
C GLY A 74 -11.47 -12.48 -6.16
N ASP A 75 -12.47 -12.37 -5.30
CA ASP A 75 -12.92 -11.10 -4.73
C ASP A 75 -12.07 -10.61 -3.54
N THR A 76 -11.01 -11.34 -3.18
CA THR A 76 -10.20 -11.04 -1.99
C THR A 76 -8.88 -10.38 -2.37
N LEU A 77 -8.57 -9.24 -1.75
CA LEU A 77 -7.26 -8.61 -1.78
C LEU A 77 -6.49 -9.09 -0.54
N LYS A 78 -5.49 -9.93 -0.70
CA LYS A 78 -4.68 -10.46 0.41
C LYS A 78 -3.25 -9.96 0.32
N GLY A 79 -2.74 -9.35 1.39
CA GLY A 79 -1.42 -8.72 1.37
C GLY A 79 -0.82 -8.42 2.73
N GLU A 80 0.13 -7.51 2.71
CA GLU A 80 0.79 -6.97 3.89
C GLU A 80 0.62 -5.44 3.94
N PHE A 81 0.53 -4.91 5.16
CA PHE A 81 0.59 -3.50 5.47
C PHE A 81 1.91 -3.23 6.19
N LYS A 82 2.80 -2.49 5.54
CA LYS A 82 4.09 -2.03 6.09
C LYS A 82 3.95 -0.56 6.45
N TYR A 83 4.03 -0.23 7.74
CA TYR A 83 3.59 1.07 8.22
C TYR A 83 4.46 1.64 9.33
N LEU A 84 4.38 2.95 9.46
CA LEU A 84 4.83 3.67 10.64
C LEU A 84 3.64 3.78 11.60
N SER A 85 3.80 3.28 12.82
CA SER A 85 2.76 3.35 13.84
C SER A 85 2.64 4.75 14.44
N PHE A 86 1.47 5.04 15.00
CA PHE A 86 1.31 6.10 15.98
C PHE A 86 2.15 5.75 17.21
N GLY A 87 3.34 6.33 17.31
CA GLY A 87 4.41 5.92 18.24
C GLY A 87 5.79 5.82 17.58
N GLY A 88 5.85 5.86 16.24
CA GLY A 88 7.10 6.00 15.49
C GLY A 88 7.80 4.68 15.18
N SER A 89 7.20 3.53 15.49
CA SER A 89 7.78 2.22 15.18
C SER A 89 7.41 1.78 13.77
N LYS A 90 8.38 1.22 13.05
CA LYS A 90 8.10 0.50 11.80
C LYS A 90 7.48 -0.85 12.14
N SER A 91 6.42 -1.23 11.45
CA SER A 91 5.69 -2.47 11.72
C SER A 91 5.15 -3.08 10.43
N ILE A 92 4.88 -4.38 10.48
CA ILE A 92 4.28 -5.15 9.39
C ILE A 92 3.06 -5.88 9.95
N ARG A 93 1.95 -5.87 9.24
CA ARG A 93 0.75 -6.63 9.58
C ARG A 93 0.15 -7.26 8.32
N PRO A 94 -0.30 -8.52 8.35
CA PRO A 94 -1.10 -9.06 7.25
C PRO A 94 -2.41 -8.27 7.14
N ILE A 95 -2.86 -8.04 5.92
CA ILE A 95 -4.10 -7.31 5.63
C ILE A 95 -4.90 -8.07 4.59
N VAL A 96 -6.21 -8.09 4.76
CA VAL A 96 -7.12 -8.75 3.83
C VAL A 96 -8.37 -7.91 3.66
N PHE A 97 -8.78 -7.69 2.42
CA PHE A 97 -10.04 -7.05 2.09
C PHE A 97 -10.89 -8.00 1.25
N LEU A 98 -12.19 -8.07 1.53
CA LEU A 98 -13.17 -8.72 0.67
C LEU A 98 -13.91 -7.65 -0.14
N ARG A 99 -13.89 -7.78 -1.46
CA ARG A 99 -14.73 -6.98 -2.35
C ARG A 99 -16.15 -7.52 -2.30
N LYS A 100 -17.11 -6.67 -1.92
CA LYS A 100 -18.53 -7.03 -1.89
C LYS A 100 -19.37 -5.78 -2.07
N ASP A 101 -20.34 -5.83 -2.97
CA ASP A 101 -21.29 -4.73 -3.24
C ASP A 101 -20.60 -3.38 -3.48
N ASN A 102 -19.54 -3.35 -4.32
CA ASN A 102 -18.70 -2.17 -4.59
C ASN A 102 -18.01 -1.56 -3.37
N ARG A 103 -17.92 -2.30 -2.26
CA ARG A 103 -17.20 -1.93 -1.05
C ARG A 103 -16.03 -2.88 -0.81
N LEU A 104 -15.07 -2.43 -0.01
CA LEU A 104 -14.01 -3.29 0.52
C LEU A 104 -14.22 -3.48 2.02
N LEU A 105 -14.41 -4.73 2.44
CA LEU A 105 -14.58 -5.08 3.85
C LEU A 105 -13.22 -5.51 4.39
N LEU A 106 -12.67 -4.77 5.35
CA LEU A 106 -11.41 -5.16 6.01
C LEU A 106 -11.67 -6.37 6.91
N GLY A 107 -10.96 -7.46 6.63
CA GLY A 107 -11.05 -8.67 7.43
C GLY A 107 -10.22 -8.61 8.71
N LYS A 108 -10.72 -9.25 9.76
CA LYS A 108 -10.01 -9.55 11.00
C LYS A 108 -9.89 -11.06 11.14
N GLY A 109 -8.74 -11.51 11.62
CA GLY A 109 -8.47 -12.93 11.80
C GLY A 109 -7.34 -13.13 12.80
N LEU A 110 -7.13 -14.38 13.21
CA LEU A 110 -6.02 -14.72 14.07
C LEU A 110 -4.69 -14.53 13.33
N ILE A 111 -3.82 -13.70 13.89
CA ILE A 111 -2.47 -13.43 13.35
C ILE A 111 -1.47 -14.22 14.19
N ALA A 112 -0.65 -15.02 13.52
CA ALA A 112 0.52 -15.67 14.11
C ALA A 112 1.80 -15.10 13.46
N THR A 113 2.93 -15.31 14.13
CA THR A 113 4.24 -14.90 13.63
C THR A 113 5.15 -16.12 13.56
N TYR A 114 5.78 -16.34 12.41
CA TYR A 114 6.79 -17.37 12.23
C TYR A 114 8.01 -16.75 11.54
N MET A 115 9.20 -16.94 12.11
CA MET A 115 10.44 -16.31 11.64
C MET A 115 10.27 -14.80 11.38
N GLU A 116 9.66 -14.09 12.34
CA GLU A 116 9.36 -12.63 12.28
C GLU A 116 8.38 -12.20 11.18
N ILE A 117 7.79 -13.13 10.44
CA ILE A 117 6.80 -12.84 9.40
C ILE A 117 5.40 -13.03 9.99
N PRO A 118 4.58 -11.97 10.10
CA PRO A 118 3.21 -12.09 10.58
C PRO A 118 2.27 -12.53 9.44
N PHE A 119 1.36 -13.46 9.71
CA PHE A 119 0.39 -13.99 8.74
C PHE A 119 -0.93 -14.39 9.41
N TYR A 120 -2.00 -14.46 8.62
CA TYR A 120 -3.28 -15.02 9.08
C TYR A 120 -3.19 -16.55 9.14
N VAL A 121 -3.57 -17.13 10.29
CA VAL A 121 -3.68 -18.58 10.48
C VAL A 121 -4.75 -19.13 9.53
N LYS A 122 -4.40 -20.12 8.70
CA LYS A 122 -5.25 -20.57 7.58
C LYS A 122 -6.51 -21.29 8.04
N GLU A 123 -6.41 -22.00 9.16
CA GLU A 123 -7.46 -22.81 9.76
C GLU A 123 -8.51 -21.95 10.48
N VAL A 124 -8.20 -20.68 10.73
CA VAL A 124 -9.10 -19.73 11.38
C VAL A 124 -9.76 -18.85 10.31
N PRO A 125 -11.10 -18.85 10.19
CA PRO A 125 -11.81 -18.00 9.25
C PRO A 125 -11.51 -16.51 9.47
N ILE A 126 -11.50 -15.76 8.38
CA ILE A 126 -11.46 -14.29 8.44
C ILE A 126 -12.88 -13.77 8.67
N ASP A 127 -13.05 -12.96 9.71
CA ASP A 127 -14.28 -12.22 9.98
C ASP A 127 -14.27 -10.88 9.24
N TYR A 128 -15.22 -10.69 8.35
CA TYR A 128 -15.40 -9.46 7.57
C TYR A 128 -16.47 -8.52 8.15
N ASN A 129 -17.11 -8.87 9.26
CA ASN A 129 -18.21 -8.08 9.83
C ASN A 129 -17.75 -7.03 10.85
N THR A 130 -16.53 -7.16 11.37
CA THR A 130 -16.03 -6.33 12.48
C THR A 130 -14.98 -5.31 12.08
N GLY A 131 -14.48 -5.34 10.85
CA GLY A 131 -13.51 -4.37 10.33
C GLY A 131 -14.14 -3.11 9.75
N PHE A 132 -13.29 -2.25 9.21
CA PHE A 132 -13.75 -1.09 8.44
C PHE A 132 -14.43 -1.53 7.15
N VAL A 133 -15.54 -0.87 6.81
CA VAL A 133 -16.21 -1.01 5.52
C VAL A 133 -15.87 0.21 4.70
N PHE A 134 -15.11 0.00 3.63
CA PHE A 134 -14.60 1.06 2.77
C PHE A 134 -15.54 1.28 1.59
N GLU A 135 -15.90 2.55 1.39
CA GLU A 135 -16.64 3.02 0.23
C GLU A 135 -15.68 3.72 -0.72
N GLU A 136 -15.88 3.52 -2.02
CA GLU A 136 -15.11 4.21 -3.05
C GLU A 136 -15.46 5.70 -3.04
N ILE A 137 -14.44 6.54 -3.12
CA ILE A 137 -14.58 7.99 -3.13
C ILE A 137 -13.83 8.58 -4.33
N ASN A 138 -14.32 9.71 -4.83
CA ASN A 138 -13.55 10.51 -5.78
C ASN A 138 -12.28 11.03 -5.10
N LYS A 139 -11.22 11.17 -5.90
CA LYS A 139 -9.94 11.73 -5.44
C LYS A 139 -10.18 13.08 -4.76
N GLN A 140 -9.80 13.16 -3.47
CA GLN A 140 -9.72 14.43 -2.73
C GLN A 140 -8.43 15.16 -3.07
#